data_AF-A0A5C4L7Y7-F1
#
_entry.id   AF-A0A5C4L7Y7-F1
#
_cell.length_a   1.000
_cell.length_b   1.000
_cell.length_c   1.000
_cell.angle_alpha   90.00
_cell.angle_beta   90.00
_cell.angle_gamma   90.00
#
_symmetry.space_group_name_H-M   'P 1'
#
loop_
_entity.id
_entity.type
_entity.pdbx_description
1 polymer ?
#
loop_
_entity_poly.entity_id
_entity_poly.type
_entity_poly.pdbx_seq_one_letter_code
_entity_poly.pdbx_strand_id
1 'polypeptide(L)'
;MADLFVSERMVGCSVLDLARRPDKALDRIVAAGKGCLQDGADILVLGCLGMGFQRGLVARLTENVGAPVINPVVAALKTAEAALALGLTSTRPERKTDDSVVSLEGR
;
A
#
# COMPACT_ATOMS: atom_id res chain seq x y z
N MET A 1 -6.30 -22.34 -7.87
CA MET A 1 -6.08 -21.28 -6.86
C MET A 1 -7.19 -20.28 -7.06
N ALA A 2 -8.05 -20.09 -6.07
CA ALA A 2 -9.19 -19.18 -6.18
C ALA A 2 -8.68 -17.73 -6.28
N ASP A 3 -9.45 -16.89 -6.97
CA ASP A 3 -9.23 -15.45 -6.96
C ASP A 3 -9.49 -14.92 -5.53
N LEU A 4 -8.49 -14.28 -4.94
CA LEU A 4 -8.57 -13.74 -3.57
C LEU A 4 -9.00 -12.28 -3.56
N PHE A 5 -9.05 -11.64 -4.73
CA PHE A 5 -9.46 -10.26 -4.85
C PHE A 5 -10.99 -10.17 -4.87
N VAL A 6 -11.54 -9.36 -3.96
CA VAL A 6 -12.99 -9.18 -3.82
C VAL A 6 -13.45 -7.91 -4.52
N SER A 7 -12.90 -6.76 -4.12
CA SER A 7 -13.25 -5.45 -4.71
C SER A 7 -12.20 -4.38 -4.42
N GLU A 8 -12.30 -3.27 -5.16
CA GLU A 8 -11.58 -2.03 -4.89
C GLU A 8 -12.56 -0.86 -4.90
N ARG A 9 -12.31 0.14 -4.06
CA ARG A 9 -13.16 1.33 -3.98
C ARG A 9 -12.33 2.60 -3.99
N MET A 10 -12.74 3.53 -4.85
CA MET A 10 -12.09 4.83 -4.93
C MET A 10 -12.45 5.68 -3.71
N VAL A 11 -11.44 6.24 -3.05
CA VAL A 11 -11.59 7.14 -1.89
C VAL A 11 -12.24 8.47 -2.29
N GLY A 12 -12.13 8.88 -3.56
CA GLY A 12 -12.76 10.11 -4.06
C GLY A 12 -12.11 11.40 -3.54
N CYS A 13 -10.80 11.36 -3.25
CA CYS A 13 -9.99 12.56 -3.00
C CYS A 13 -8.65 12.48 -3.73
N SER A 14 -8.01 13.64 -3.97
CA SER A 14 -6.69 13.67 -4.59
C SER A 14 -5.60 13.18 -3.62
N VAL A 15 -4.46 12.76 -4.15
CA VAL A 15 -3.29 12.43 -3.32
C VAL A 15 -2.83 13.63 -2.49
N LEU A 16 -2.93 14.84 -3.05
CA LEU A 16 -2.59 16.07 -2.33
C LEU A 16 -3.52 16.33 -1.14
N ASP A 17 -4.77 15.86 -1.20
CA ASP A 17 -5.73 15.98 -0.10
C ASP A 17 -5.38 15.12 1.09
N LEU A 18 -4.68 14.00 0.91
CA LEU A 18 -4.18 13.21 2.04
C LEU A 18 -3.25 14.05 2.92
N ALA A 19 -2.34 14.81 2.28
CA ALA A 19 -1.40 15.66 3.01
C ALA A 19 -2.06 16.92 3.58
N ARG A 20 -2.93 17.59 2.78
CA ARG A 20 -3.51 18.90 3.17
C ARG A 20 -4.71 18.79 4.09
N ARG A 21 -5.46 17.69 4.03
CA ARG A 21 -6.75 17.50 4.70
C ARG A 21 -6.87 16.07 5.26
N PRO A 22 -5.95 15.65 6.15
CA PRO A 22 -5.79 14.25 6.53
C PRO A 22 -7.04 13.65 7.19
N ASP A 23 -7.79 14.42 7.99
CA ASP A 23 -9.00 13.91 8.63
C ASP A 23 -10.16 13.73 7.65
N LYS A 24 -10.35 14.70 6.73
CA LYS A 24 -11.35 14.55 5.65
C LYS A 24 -11.00 13.41 4.69
N ALA A 25 -9.70 13.19 4.46
CA ALA A 25 -9.23 12.05 3.69
C ALA A 25 -9.51 10.75 4.45
N LEU A 26 -9.26 10.70 5.76
CA LEU A 26 -9.55 9.52 6.58
C LEU A 26 -11.02 9.13 6.53
N ASP A 27 -11.95 10.06 6.71
CA ASP A 27 -13.39 9.74 6.68
C ASP A 27 -13.79 9.03 5.38
N ARG A 28 -13.23 9.50 4.25
CA ARG A 28 -13.44 8.89 2.94
C ARG A 28 -12.76 7.53 2.80
N ILE A 29 -11.54 7.38 3.33
CA ILE A 29 -10.82 6.10 3.33
C ILE A 29 -11.60 5.06 4.15
N VAL A 30 -12.12 5.46 5.32
CA VAL A 30 -12.97 4.61 6.18
C VAL A 30 -14.24 4.21 5.44
N ALA A 31 -14.91 5.15 4.77
CA ALA A 31 -16.10 4.85 3.99
C ALA A 31 -15.81 3.86 2.84
N ALA A 32 -14.72 4.05 2.11
CA ALA A 32 -14.29 3.13 1.05
C ALA A 32 -13.96 1.74 1.62
N GLY A 33 -13.21 1.69 2.73
CA GLY A 33 -12.84 0.44 3.40
C GLY A 33 -14.06 -0.34 3.89
N LYS A 34 -15.01 0.33 4.56
CA LYS A 34 -16.28 -0.30 4.97
C LYS A 34 -17.08 -0.83 3.76
N GLY A 35 -17.04 -0.12 2.64
CA GLY A 35 -17.63 -0.59 1.39
C GLY A 35 -17.00 -1.90 0.90
N CYS A 36 -15.68 -2.03 0.92
CA CYS A 36 -15.00 -3.28 0.56
C CYS A 36 -15.36 -4.42 1.53
N LEU A 37 -15.48 -4.14 2.83
CA LEU A 37 -15.93 -5.15 3.79
C LEU A 37 -17.37 -5.61 3.52
N GLN A 38 -18.26 -4.69 3.12
CA GLN A 38 -19.63 -5.02 2.70
C GLN A 38 -19.67 -5.87 1.44
N ASP A 39 -18.68 -5.72 0.55
CA ASP A 39 -18.54 -6.56 -0.65
C ASP A 39 -18.03 -7.98 -0.32
N GLY A 40 -17.66 -8.25 0.93
CA GLY A 40 -17.19 -9.55 1.41
C GLY A 40 -15.68 -9.66 1.61
N ALA A 41 -14.94 -8.54 1.63
CA ALA A 41 -13.51 -8.57 1.96
C ALA A 41 -13.29 -8.78 3.47
N ASP A 42 -12.36 -9.67 3.83
CA ASP A 42 -11.94 -9.87 5.22
C ASP A 42 -10.73 -9.00 5.61
N ILE A 43 -9.98 -8.51 4.62
CA ILE A 43 -8.73 -7.77 4.79
C ILE A 43 -8.71 -6.60 3.79
N LEU A 44 -8.14 -5.47 4.21
CA LEU A 44 -7.95 -4.29 3.34
C LEU A 44 -6.47 -4.09 3.01
N VAL A 45 -6.19 -3.63 1.80
CA VAL A 45 -4.84 -3.19 1.37
C VAL A 45 -4.93 -1.73 0.92
N LEU A 46 -4.01 -0.89 1.39
CA LEU A 46 -3.98 0.52 0.97
C LEU A 46 -3.61 0.63 -0.52
N GLY A 47 -4.47 1.26 -1.32
CA GLY A 47 -4.29 1.37 -2.78
C GLY A 47 -3.39 2.52 -3.26
N CYS A 48 -2.86 3.36 -2.36
CA CYS A 48 -2.02 4.50 -2.74
C CYS A 48 -0.77 4.56 -1.88
N LEU A 49 0.39 4.74 -2.53
CA LEU A 49 1.69 4.88 -1.85
C LEU A 49 1.68 6.01 -0.79
N GLY A 50 1.03 7.14 -1.09
CA GLY A 50 0.92 8.26 -0.16
C GLY A 50 0.18 7.93 1.14
N MET A 51 -0.76 6.97 1.11
CA MET A 51 -1.44 6.48 2.32
C MET A 51 -0.47 5.71 3.22
N GLY A 52 0.45 4.94 2.62
CA GLY A 52 1.43 4.13 3.35
C GLY A 52 2.43 4.95 4.18
N PHE A 53 2.63 6.23 3.83
CA PHE A 53 3.51 7.15 4.55
C PHE A 53 2.79 8.05 5.56
N GLN A 54 1.45 8.02 5.59
CA GLN A 54 0.69 8.81 6.55
C GLN A 54 0.76 8.16 7.94
N ARG A 55 1.38 8.87 8.88
CA ARG A 55 1.61 8.37 10.24
C ARG A 55 0.28 7.99 10.93
N GLY A 56 0.22 6.75 11.40
CA GLY A 56 -0.93 6.23 12.16
C GLY A 56 -2.18 5.91 11.31
N LEU A 57 -2.15 6.07 9.99
CA LEU A 57 -3.32 5.81 9.14
C LEU A 57 -3.78 4.35 9.23
N VAL A 58 -2.86 3.39 9.19
CA VAL A 58 -3.17 1.95 9.27
C VAL A 58 -3.89 1.62 10.58
N ALA A 59 -3.36 2.10 11.71
CA ALA A 59 -3.95 1.85 13.02
C ALA A 59 -5.34 2.49 13.13
N ARG A 60 -5.47 3.77 12.77
CA ARG A 60 -6.76 4.49 12.76
C ARG A 60 -7.77 3.80 11.86
N LEU A 61 -7.38 3.38 10.66
CA LEU A 61 -8.28 2.70 9.74
C LEU A 61 -8.72 1.34 10.29
N THR A 62 -7.78 0.55 10.80
CA THR A 62 -8.04 -0.76 11.44
C THR A 62 -9.07 -0.62 12.57
N GLU A 63 -8.88 0.36 13.45
CA GLU A 63 -9.82 0.66 14.55
C GLU A 63 -11.22 1.05 14.04
N ASN A 64 -11.29 1.82 12.95
CA ASN A 64 -12.55 2.33 12.41
C ASN A 64 -13.36 1.30 11.60
N VAL A 65 -12.67 0.35 10.95
CA VAL A 65 -13.29 -0.66 10.08
C VAL A 65 -13.43 -2.02 10.75
N GLY A 66 -12.65 -2.29 11.79
CA GLY A 66 -12.68 -3.57 12.53
C GLY A 66 -12.04 -4.75 11.79
N ALA A 67 -11.24 -4.49 10.75
CA ALA A 67 -10.58 -5.50 9.93
C ALA A 67 -9.09 -5.16 9.73
N PRO A 68 -8.21 -6.17 9.52
CA PRO A 68 -6.79 -5.94 9.27
C PRO A 68 -6.56 -5.06 8.03
N VAL A 69 -5.65 -4.10 8.17
CA VAL A 69 -5.22 -3.22 7.06
C VAL A 69 -3.73 -3.43 6.79
N ILE A 70 -3.41 -3.79 5.55
CA ILE A 70 -2.05 -4.00 5.09
C ILE A 70 -1.49 -2.70 4.48
N ASN A 71 -0.33 -2.29 4.99
CA ASN A 71 0.50 -1.26 4.35
C ASN A 71 1.39 -1.92 3.28
N PRO A 72 1.16 -1.67 1.98
CA PRO A 72 1.94 -2.30 0.92
C PRO A 72 3.43 -1.91 0.95
N VAL A 73 3.79 -0.73 1.48
CA VAL A 73 5.19 -0.30 1.58
C VAL A 73 5.96 -1.18 2.54
N VAL A 74 5.40 -1.39 3.73
CA VAL A 74 6.03 -2.22 4.77
C VAL A 74 6.02 -3.68 4.34
N ALA A 75 4.91 -4.17 3.76
CA ALA A 75 4.82 -5.53 3.25
C ALA A 75 5.87 -5.82 2.16
N ALA A 76 6.04 -4.89 1.21
CA ALA A 76 7.05 -5.02 0.16
C ALA A 76 8.48 -5.03 0.73
N LEU A 77 8.78 -4.14 1.67
CA LEU A 77 10.10 -4.09 2.33
C LEU A 77 10.40 -5.40 3.06
N LYS A 78 9.46 -5.92 3.85
CA LYS A 78 9.62 -7.20 4.56
C LYS A 78 9.74 -8.38 3.63
N THR A 79 9.04 -8.35 2.50
CA THR A 79 9.16 -9.38 1.46
C THR A 79 10.55 -9.35 0.83
N ALA A 80 11.09 -8.16 0.54
CA ALA A 80 12.44 -8.00 0.00
C ALA A 80 13.51 -8.46 1.00
N GLU A 81 13.42 -8.06 2.27
CA GLU A 81 14.31 -8.53 3.34
C GLU A 81 14.30 -10.05 3.45
N ALA A 82 13.11 -10.67 3.42
CA ALA A 82 12.97 -12.13 3.48
C ALA A 82 13.58 -12.81 2.25
N ALA A 83 13.37 -12.28 1.05
CA ALA A 83 13.96 -12.82 -0.17
C ALA A 83 15.49 -12.80 -0.12
N LEU A 84 16.08 -11.68 0.32
CA LEU A 84 17.53 -11.55 0.49
C LEU A 84 18.07 -12.52 1.54
N ALA A 85 17.40 -12.67 2.69
CA ALA A 85 17.80 -13.60 3.74
C ALA A 85 17.78 -15.07 3.28
N LEU A 86 16.91 -15.41 2.32
CA LEU A 86 16.82 -16.73 1.70
C LEU A 86 17.77 -16.92 0.50
N GLY A 87 18.54 -15.90 0.12
CA GLY A 87 19.41 -15.94 -1.06
C GLY A 87 18.64 -15.98 -2.39
N LEU A 88 17.38 -15.54 -2.40
CA LEU A 88 16.54 -15.52 -3.60
C LEU A 88 16.85 -14.28 -4.44
N THR A 89 17.03 -14.49 -5.75
CA THR A 89 17.20 -13.42 -6.74
C THR A 89 16.27 -13.64 -7.93
N SER A 90 16.04 -12.59 -8.73
CA SER A 90 15.26 -12.67 -9.95
C SER A 90 15.94 -13.61 -10.95
N THR A 91 15.17 -14.56 -11.50
CA THR A 91 15.62 -15.39 -12.65
C THR A 91 15.48 -14.65 -13.98
N ARG A 92 14.74 -13.53 -14.00
CA ARG A 92 14.70 -12.64 -15.16
C ARG A 92 16.02 -11.86 -15.24
N PRO A 93 16.66 -11.79 -16.42
CA PRO A 93 17.78 -10.90 -16.63
C PRO A 93 17.35 -9.48 -16.32
N GLU A 94 18.24 -8.72 -15.68
CA GLU A 94 18.04 -7.32 -15.34
C GLU A 94 17.57 -6.57 -16.60
N ARG A 95 16.37 -6.00 -16.53
CA ARG A 95 15.87 -5.17 -17.61
C ARG A 95 16.68 -3.89 -17.55
N LYS A 96 17.67 -3.74 -18.45
CA LYS A 96 18.58 -2.59 -18.57
C LYS A 96 17.98 -1.34 -17.91
N THR A 97 18.45 -1.02 -16.72
CA THR A 97 18.32 0.34 -16.20
C THR A 97 19.09 1.24 -17.15
N ASP A 98 18.52 2.39 -17.48
CA ASP A 98 19.26 3.44 -18.16
C ASP A 98 20.47 3.79 -17.29
N ASP A 99 21.69 3.55 -17.77
CA ASP A 99 22.94 3.77 -17.01
C ASP A 99 23.10 5.25 -16.56
N SER A 100 22.23 6.14 -17.04
CA SER A 100 22.12 7.53 -16.60
C SER A 100 21.66 7.72 -15.14
N VAL A 101 20.94 6.74 -14.53
CA VAL A 101 20.43 6.87 -13.14
C VAL A 101 21.37 6.34 -12.05
N VAL A 102 22.33 5.47 -12.39
CA VAL A 102 23.29 4.89 -11.43
C VAL A 102 24.47 5.84 -11.12
N SER A 103 24.60 6.95 -11.85
CA SER A 103 25.74 7.88 -11.70
C SER A 103 25.56 8.98 -10.65
N LEU A 104 24.47 8.97 -9.85
CA LEU A 104 24.20 10.03 -8.86
C LEU A 104 24.54 9.68 -7.40
N GLU A 105 24.88 8.43 -7.07
CA GLU A 105 25.33 8.05 -5.70
C GLU A 105 26.85 8.02 -5.57
N GLY A 106 27.51 9.03 -6.13
CA GLY A 106 28.97 9.13 -6.15
C GLY A 106 29.50 10.56 -6.19
N ARG A 107 28.92 11.49 -5.41
CA ARG A 107 29.57 12.74 -4.97
C ARG A 107 29.07 13.16 -3.60
#